data_AF-A0A158C828-F1
#
_entry.id   AF-A0A158C828-F1
#
_cell.length_a   1.000
_cell.length_b   1.000
_cell.length_c   1.000
_cell.angle_alpha   90.00
_cell.angle_beta   90.00
_cell.angle_gamma   90.00
#
_symmetry.space_group_name_H-M   'P 1'
#
loop_
_entity.id
_entity.type
_entity.pdbx_description
1 polymer ?
#
loop_
_entity_poly.entity_id
_entity_poly.type
_entity_poly.pdbx_seq_one_letter_code
_entity_poly.pdbx_strand_id
1 'polypeptide(L)'
;MSPRTLKTLAAVSLVLNVFLLGSIAGGAYRLFAHQKADVAQQQRGIRFAAADLSAERQQQLRDALRSTRRESLPLIREARDGRIDLAHILAARDFDRTALDDALKRTRDADIALRARVEGTVADFAATLTPDERLKLVGAMERYGPLRAVPPGERPRQ
;
A
#
# COMPACT_ATOMS: atom_id res chain seq x y z
N MET A 1 20.01 25.56 41.21
CA MET A 1 19.11 24.53 40.64
C MET A 1 18.78 23.53 41.73
N SER A 2 17.52 23.45 42.19
CA SER A 2 17.18 22.57 43.32
C SER A 2 17.15 21.09 42.88
N PRO A 3 17.53 20.13 43.75
CA PRO A 3 17.46 18.70 43.44
C PRO A 3 16.06 18.22 43.02
N ARG A 4 15.02 18.93 43.48
CA ARG A 4 13.62 18.68 43.13
C ARG A 4 13.35 19.07 41.67
N THR A 5 13.89 20.19 41.22
CA THR A 5 13.76 20.69 39.84
C THR A 5 14.44 19.75 38.83
N LEU A 6 15.59 19.18 39.20
CA LEU A 6 16.29 18.17 38.38
C LEU A 6 15.49 16.86 38.27
N LYS A 7 14.90 16.39 39.37
CA LYS A 7 14.02 15.20 39.36
C LYS A 7 12.76 15.41 38.53
N THR A 8 12.11 16.58 38.62
CA THR A 8 10.94 16.88 37.77
C THR A 8 11.31 16.99 36.30
N LEU A 9 12.42 17.64 35.95
CA LEU A 9 12.90 17.70 34.57
C LEU A 9 13.21 16.31 34.00
N ALA A 10 13.84 15.43 34.79
CA ALA A 10 14.12 14.06 34.38
C ALA A 10 12.83 13.25 34.18
N ALA A 11 11.86 13.38 35.09
CA ALA A 11 10.57 12.70 34.98
C ALA A 11 9.77 13.17 33.76
N VAL A 12 9.74 14.49 33.50
CA VAL A 12 9.08 15.07 32.32
C VAL A 12 9.73 14.59 31.02
N SER A 13 11.06 14.58 30.96
CA SER A 13 11.81 14.06 29.81
C SER A 13 11.50 12.58 29.54
N LEU A 14 11.43 11.76 30.59
CA LEU A 14 11.12 10.34 30.46
C LEU A 14 9.71 10.11 29.90
N VAL A 15 8.71 10.80 30.44
CA VAL A 15 7.32 10.70 29.96
C VAL A 15 7.22 11.16 28.50
N LEU A 16 7.89 12.26 28.14
CA LEU A 16 7.89 12.77 26.78
C LEU A 16 8.48 11.75 25.80
N ASN A 17 9.58 11.09 26.16
CA ASN A 17 10.21 10.06 25.32
C ASN A 17 9.33 8.83 25.13
N VAL A 18 8.70 8.32 26.21
CA VAL A 18 7.77 7.19 26.13
C VAL A 18 6.56 7.54 25.26
N PHE A 19 6.03 8.76 25.41
CA PHE A 19 4.93 9.24 24.59
C PHE A 19 5.33 9.38 23.12
N LEU A 20 6.52 9.90 22.82
CA LEU A 20 7.04 10.03 21.45
C LEU A 20 7.21 8.66 20.80
N LEU A 21 7.80 7.70 21.51
CA LEU A 21 7.96 6.32 21.06
C LEU A 21 6.61 5.64 20.82
N GLY A 22 5.64 5.81 21.73
CA GLY A 22 4.28 5.29 21.57
C GLY A 22 3.55 5.91 20.38
N SER A 23 3.76 7.21 20.13
CA SER A 23 3.15 7.94 19.01
C SER A 23 3.71 7.49 17.66
N ILE A 24 5.04 7.32 17.57
CA ILE A 24 5.72 6.86 16.36
C ILE A 24 5.39 5.38 16.11
N ALA A 25 5.49 4.53 17.12
CA ALA A 25 5.15 3.10 16.99
C ALA A 25 3.67 2.89 16.68
N GLY A 26 2.77 3.62 17.33
CA GLY A 26 1.33 3.56 17.10
C GLY A 26 0.93 4.14 15.73
N GLY A 27 1.56 5.23 15.32
CA GLY A 27 1.38 5.84 14.00
C GLY A 27 1.87 4.93 12.87
N ALA A 28 3.07 4.37 13.01
CA ALA A 28 3.61 3.38 12.09
C ALA A 28 2.73 2.12 12.04
N TYR A 29 2.30 1.60 13.20
CA TYR A 29 1.40 0.44 13.26
C TYR A 29 0.06 0.71 12.57
N ARG A 30 -0.55 1.89 12.79
CA ARG A 30 -1.77 2.29 12.07
C ARG A 30 -1.53 2.43 10.57
N LEU A 31 -0.41 2.98 10.14
CA LEU A 31 -0.06 3.10 8.72
C LEU A 31 0.15 1.72 8.08
N PHE A 32 0.81 0.78 8.78
CA PHE A 32 0.95 -0.61 8.32
C PHE A 32 -0.38 -1.36 8.33
N ALA A 33 -1.25 -1.12 9.31
CA ALA A 33 -2.58 -1.71 9.39
C ALA A 33 -3.52 -1.16 8.31
N HIS A 34 -3.50 0.14 8.04
CA HIS A 34 -4.23 0.76 6.93
C HIS A 34 -3.75 0.23 5.58
N GLN A 35 -2.44 0.12 5.36
CA GLN A 35 -1.92 -0.47 4.13
C GLN A 35 -2.34 -1.94 3.97
N LYS A 36 -2.41 -2.72 5.04
CA LYS A 36 -2.97 -4.09 5.00
C LYS A 36 -4.47 -4.09 4.68
N ALA A 37 -5.23 -3.14 5.24
CA ALA A 37 -6.64 -2.98 4.94
C ALA A 37 -6.88 -2.57 3.49
N ASP A 38 -6.10 -1.62 2.96
CA ASP A 38 -6.16 -1.19 1.57
C ASP A 38 -5.76 -2.32 0.61
N VAL A 39 -4.71 -3.09 0.91
CA VAL A 39 -4.34 -4.28 0.14
C VAL A 39 -5.44 -5.34 0.19
N ALA A 40 -6.09 -5.54 1.33
CA ALA A 40 -7.23 -6.46 1.46
C ALA A 40 -8.46 -5.95 0.68
N GLN A 41 -8.69 -4.65 0.67
CA GLN A 41 -9.77 -3.99 -0.07
C GLN A 41 -9.51 -4.01 -1.57
N GLN A 42 -8.25 -3.86 -1.99
CA GLN A 42 -7.82 -3.98 -3.37
C GLN A 42 -7.85 -5.44 -3.86
N GLN A 43 -7.52 -6.42 -3.00
CA GLN A 43 -7.73 -7.84 -3.29
C GLN A 43 -9.23 -8.19 -3.42
N ARG A 44 -10.10 -7.54 -2.64
CA ARG A 44 -11.55 -7.63 -2.84
C ARG A 44 -11.96 -6.98 -4.17
N GLY A 45 -11.46 -5.80 -4.49
CA GLY A 45 -11.72 -5.11 -5.77
C GLY A 45 -11.32 -5.91 -7.00
N ILE A 46 -10.18 -6.60 -6.97
CA ILE A 46 -9.74 -7.51 -8.04
C ILE A 46 -10.65 -8.73 -8.15
N ARG A 47 -11.16 -9.29 -7.05
CA ARG A 47 -12.16 -10.38 -7.09
C ARG A 47 -13.45 -9.94 -7.79
N PHE A 48 -13.76 -8.65 -7.79
CA PHE A 48 -14.95 -8.10 -8.40
C PHE A 48 -14.72 -7.46 -9.77
N ALA A 49 -13.47 -7.20 -10.18
CA ALA A 49 -13.14 -6.59 -11.48
C ALA A 49 -13.59 -7.45 -12.68
N ALA A 50 -13.88 -8.73 -12.46
CA ALA A 50 -14.43 -9.64 -13.46
C ALA A 50 -15.78 -10.26 -13.04
N ALA A 51 -16.47 -9.70 -12.04
CA ALA A 51 -17.69 -10.31 -11.47
C ALA A 51 -18.78 -10.59 -12.53
N ASP A 52 -18.84 -9.76 -13.57
CA ASP A 52 -19.81 -9.87 -14.65
C ASP A 52 -19.34 -10.79 -15.81
N LEU A 53 -18.11 -11.33 -15.74
CA LEU A 53 -17.57 -12.34 -16.67
C LEU A 53 -17.93 -13.76 -16.22
N SER A 54 -17.81 -14.73 -17.14
CA SER A 54 -18.04 -16.15 -16.82
C SER A 54 -17.06 -16.66 -15.75
N ALA A 55 -17.43 -17.72 -15.03
CA ALA A 55 -16.62 -18.28 -13.96
C ALA A 55 -15.23 -18.73 -14.45
N GLU A 56 -15.15 -19.23 -15.68
CA GLU A 56 -13.91 -19.65 -16.35
C GLU A 56 -13.01 -18.44 -16.60
N ARG A 57 -13.55 -17.34 -17.13
CA ARG A 57 -12.81 -16.09 -17.38
C ARG A 57 -12.31 -15.46 -16.08
N GLN A 58 -13.14 -15.48 -15.04
CA GLN A 58 -12.74 -15.04 -13.71
C GLN A 58 -11.58 -15.87 -13.16
N GLN A 59 -11.60 -17.20 -13.36
CA GLN A 59 -10.53 -18.09 -12.92
C GLN A 59 -9.24 -17.83 -13.70
N GLN A 60 -9.31 -17.66 -15.02
CA GLN A 60 -8.17 -17.31 -15.87
C GLN A 60 -7.48 -16.02 -15.39
N LEU A 61 -8.25 -14.97 -15.11
CA LEU A 61 -7.70 -13.72 -14.57
C LEU A 61 -7.05 -13.92 -13.20
N ARG A 62 -7.70 -14.67 -12.30
CA ARG A 62 -7.14 -14.96 -10.96
C ARG A 62 -5.81 -15.69 -11.05
N ASP A 63 -5.71 -16.67 -11.94
CA ASP A 63 -4.49 -17.45 -12.10
C ASP A 63 -3.37 -16.64 -12.75
N ALA A 64 -3.68 -15.81 -13.75
CA ALA A 64 -2.73 -14.87 -14.35
C ALA A 64 -2.16 -13.87 -13.31
N LEU A 65 -3.03 -13.28 -12.48
CA LEU A 65 -2.62 -12.37 -11.40
C LEU A 65 -1.83 -13.10 -10.31
N ARG A 66 -2.17 -14.35 -10.01
CA ARG A 66 -1.43 -15.17 -9.05
C ARG A 66 -0.02 -15.48 -9.56
N SER A 67 0.14 -15.81 -10.85
CA SER A 67 1.46 -16.01 -11.46
C SER A 67 2.29 -14.72 -11.40
N THR A 68 1.70 -13.62 -11.83
CA THR A 68 2.34 -12.30 -11.82
C THR A 68 2.81 -11.91 -10.42
N ARG A 69 1.98 -12.18 -9.39
CA ARG A 69 2.37 -11.95 -8.00
C ARG A 69 3.54 -12.83 -7.56
N ARG A 70 3.57 -14.10 -7.97
CA ARG A 70 4.70 -15.01 -7.66
C ARG A 70 5.99 -14.53 -8.32
N GLU A 71 5.92 -14.13 -9.59
CA GLU A 71 7.05 -13.60 -10.34
C GLU A 71 7.53 -12.25 -9.80
N SER A 72 6.61 -11.46 -9.24
CA SER A 72 6.91 -10.15 -8.64
C SER A 72 7.24 -10.22 -7.15
N LEU A 73 7.42 -11.41 -6.58
CA LEU A 73 7.81 -11.58 -5.17
C LEU A 73 9.06 -10.76 -4.77
N PRO A 74 10.12 -10.68 -5.60
CA PRO A 74 11.28 -9.85 -5.27
C PRO A 74 10.91 -8.37 -5.08
N LEU A 75 10.10 -7.80 -5.99
CA LEU A 75 9.65 -6.41 -5.91
C LEU A 75 8.78 -6.16 -4.66
N ILE A 76 7.90 -7.11 -4.33
CA ILE A 76 7.05 -7.02 -3.13
C ILE A 76 7.92 -7.02 -1.86
N ARG A 77 8.97 -7.85 -1.83
CA ARG A 77 9.90 -7.87 -0.69
C ARG A 77 10.67 -6.57 -0.61
N GLU A 78 11.21 -6.10 -1.73
CA GLU A 78 11.97 -4.85 -1.79
C GLU A 78 11.16 -3.63 -1.33
N ALA A 79 9.91 -3.51 -1.77
CA ALA A 79 9.02 -2.45 -1.31
C ALA A 79 8.70 -2.55 0.19
N ARG A 80 8.53 -3.77 0.72
CA ARG A 80 8.27 -3.98 2.15
C ARG A 80 9.50 -3.65 2.99
N ASP A 81 10.64 -4.16 2.58
CA ASP A 81 11.90 -4.00 3.30
C ASP A 81 12.33 -2.52 3.26
N GLY A 82 12.13 -1.82 2.15
CA GLY A 82 12.31 -0.37 2.06
C GLY A 82 11.45 0.42 3.05
N ARG A 83 10.20 0.03 3.31
CA ARG A 83 9.35 0.66 4.35
C ARG A 83 9.87 0.42 5.77
N ILE A 84 10.46 -0.74 6.02
CA ILE A 84 11.11 -1.07 7.31
C ILE A 84 12.37 -0.21 7.47
N ASP A 85 13.18 -0.10 6.41
CA ASP A 85 14.38 0.73 6.39
C ASP A 85 14.05 2.21 6.69
N LEU A 86 12.99 2.76 6.08
CA LEU A 86 12.54 4.13 6.35
C LEU A 86 12.21 4.34 7.84
N ALA A 87 11.50 3.40 8.46
CA ALA A 87 11.18 3.47 9.88
C ALA A 87 12.45 3.44 10.75
N HIS A 88 13.43 2.61 10.39
CA HIS A 88 14.71 2.55 11.09
C HIS A 88 15.53 3.84 10.95
N ILE A 89 15.61 4.42 9.73
CA ILE A 89 16.35 5.66 9.48
C ILE A 89 15.72 6.83 10.25
N LEU A 90 14.39 6.91 10.28
CA LEU A 90 13.67 7.96 11.02
C LEU A 90 13.77 7.80 12.54
N ALA A 91 13.96 6.58 13.04
CA ALA A 91 14.14 6.29 14.47
C ALA A 91 15.62 6.36 14.92
N ALA A 92 16.56 6.52 13.99
CA ALA A 92 17.98 6.60 14.29
C ALA A 92 18.30 7.89 15.07
N ARG A 93 19.31 7.80 15.95
CA ARG A 93 19.75 8.95 16.77
C ARG A 93 20.35 10.05 15.89
N ASP A 94 21.11 9.66 14.88
CA ASP A 94 21.70 10.55 13.89
C ASP A 94 20.91 10.39 12.58
N PHE A 95 20.24 11.47 12.17
CA PHE A 95 19.38 11.45 11.00
C PHE A 95 20.20 11.54 9.71
N ASP A 96 20.20 10.46 8.93
CA ASP A 96 20.81 10.43 7.59
C ASP A 96 19.76 10.71 6.52
N ARG A 97 19.81 11.94 5.98
CA ARG A 97 18.89 12.38 4.94
C ARG A 97 19.09 11.63 3.62
N THR A 98 20.33 11.33 3.26
CA THR A 98 20.67 10.68 1.98
C THR A 98 20.18 9.24 2.00
N ALA A 99 20.42 8.52 3.10
CA ALA A 99 19.91 7.16 3.28
C ALA A 99 18.37 7.10 3.22
N LEU A 100 17.68 8.12 3.76
CA LEU A 100 16.23 8.22 3.68
C LEU A 100 15.76 8.38 2.23
N ASP A 101 16.36 9.32 1.48
CA ASP A 101 15.99 9.59 0.09
C ASP A 101 16.25 8.36 -0.80
N ASP A 102 17.34 7.62 -0.57
CA ASP A 102 17.64 6.37 -1.26
C ASP A 102 16.64 5.25 -0.94
N ALA A 103 16.27 5.08 0.33
CA ALA A 103 15.26 4.12 0.75
C ALA A 103 13.86 4.46 0.18
N LEU A 104 13.50 5.75 0.14
CA LEU A 104 12.27 6.22 -0.50
C LEU A 104 12.27 5.92 -1.99
N LYS A 105 13.38 6.20 -2.67
CA LYS A 105 13.52 5.92 -4.11
C LYS A 105 13.38 4.44 -4.41
N ARG A 106 14.12 3.56 -3.72
CA ARG A 106 14.03 2.10 -3.91
C ARG A 106 12.61 1.58 -3.69
N THR A 107 11.97 2.01 -2.61
CA THR A 107 10.59 1.62 -2.28
C THR A 107 9.63 2.01 -3.40
N ARG A 108 9.71 3.25 -3.88
CA ARG A 108 8.86 3.77 -4.95
C ARG A 108 9.09 3.05 -6.27
N ASP A 109 10.34 2.81 -6.64
CA ASP A 109 10.69 2.14 -7.90
C ASP A 109 10.14 0.69 -7.91
N ALA A 110 10.26 -0.03 -6.79
CA ALA A 110 9.69 -1.36 -6.62
C ALA A 110 8.15 -1.36 -6.69
N ASP A 111 7.49 -0.39 -6.05
CA ASP A 111 6.03 -0.25 -6.09
C ASP A 111 5.52 0.08 -7.51
N ILE A 112 6.18 0.98 -8.23
CA ILE A 112 5.86 1.32 -9.63
C ILE A 112 6.03 0.10 -10.53
N ALA A 113 7.15 -0.61 -10.40
CA ALA A 113 7.42 -1.81 -11.20
C ALA A 113 6.38 -2.91 -10.94
N LEU A 114 5.99 -3.11 -9.69
CA LEU A 114 4.94 -4.08 -9.33
C LEU A 114 3.59 -3.68 -9.95
N ARG A 115 3.23 -2.40 -9.86
CA ARG A 115 1.99 -1.88 -10.45
C ARG A 115 1.96 -2.08 -11.96
N ALA A 116 3.04 -1.71 -12.65
CA ALA A 116 3.15 -1.87 -14.09
C ALA A 116 2.98 -3.32 -14.54
N ARG A 117 3.53 -4.29 -13.79
CA ARG A 117 3.36 -5.72 -14.08
C ARG A 117 1.90 -6.16 -13.98
N VAL A 118 1.21 -5.74 -12.92
CA VAL A 118 -0.22 -6.07 -12.74
C VAL A 118 -1.07 -5.43 -13.85
N GLU A 119 -0.80 -4.17 -14.20
CA GLU A 119 -1.47 -3.48 -15.30
C GLU A 119 -1.25 -4.20 -16.64
N GLY A 120 -0.01 -4.63 -16.93
CA GLY A 120 0.33 -5.45 -18.09
C GLY A 120 -0.47 -6.74 -18.13
N THR A 121 -0.53 -7.50 -17.04
CA THR A 121 -1.32 -8.75 -16.96
C THR A 121 -2.80 -8.53 -17.22
N VAL A 122 -3.37 -7.44 -16.72
CA VAL A 122 -4.78 -7.10 -16.96
C VAL A 122 -4.99 -6.71 -18.43
N ALA A 123 -4.06 -5.97 -19.04
CA ALA A 123 -4.12 -5.63 -20.46
C ALA A 123 -4.02 -6.88 -21.34
N ASP A 124 -3.08 -7.78 -21.05
CA ASP A 124 -2.92 -9.06 -21.74
C ASP A 124 -4.19 -9.92 -21.62
N PHE A 125 -4.78 -9.99 -20.42
CA PHE A 125 -6.06 -10.66 -20.23
C PHE A 125 -7.18 -10.02 -21.05
N ALA A 126 -7.31 -8.69 -21.03
CA ALA A 126 -8.31 -7.96 -21.79
C ALA A 126 -8.18 -8.18 -23.31
N ALA A 127 -6.96 -8.39 -23.81
CA ALA A 127 -6.71 -8.74 -25.21
C ALA A 127 -7.28 -10.11 -25.61
N THR A 128 -7.47 -11.03 -24.66
CA THR A 128 -8.09 -12.34 -24.89
C THR A 128 -9.63 -12.33 -24.90
N LEU A 129 -10.24 -11.20 -24.51
CA LEU A 129 -11.68 -11.06 -24.37
C LEU A 129 -12.32 -10.58 -25.68
N THR A 130 -13.54 -11.03 -25.93
CA THR A 130 -14.41 -10.47 -26.97
C THR A 130 -14.78 -9.01 -26.66
N PRO A 131 -15.24 -8.21 -27.63
CA PRO A 131 -15.67 -6.83 -27.39
C PRO A 131 -16.71 -6.70 -26.27
N ASP A 132 -17.70 -7.59 -26.22
CA ASP A 132 -18.76 -7.57 -25.20
C ASP A 132 -18.23 -7.94 -23.82
N GLU A 133 -17.31 -8.89 -23.74
CA GLU A 133 -16.63 -9.25 -22.48
C GLU A 133 -15.75 -8.10 -21.96
N ARG A 134 -15.11 -7.32 -22.85
CA ARG A 134 -14.35 -6.13 -22.43
C ARG A 134 -15.26 -5.06 -21.81
N LEU A 135 -16.47 -4.87 -22.32
CA LEU A 135 -17.44 -3.95 -21.70
C LEU A 135 -17.85 -4.39 -20.30
N LYS A 136 -18.05 -5.70 -20.09
CA LYS A 136 -18.31 -6.27 -18.76
C LYS A 136 -17.14 -6.07 -17.80
N LEU A 137 -15.91 -6.25 -18.28
CA LEU A 137 -14.69 -5.99 -17.52
C LEU A 137 -14.60 -4.51 -17.09
N VAL A 138 -14.85 -3.56 -18.00
CA VAL A 138 -14.86 -2.13 -17.70
C VAL A 138 -15.92 -1.79 -16.65
N GLY A 139 -17.16 -2.23 -16.83
CA GLY A 139 -18.24 -1.94 -15.89
C GLY A 139 -18.02 -2.51 -14.48
N ALA A 140 -17.28 -3.61 -14.38
CA ALA A 140 -16.86 -4.19 -13.12
C ALA A 140 -15.69 -3.42 -12.48
N MET A 141 -14.74 -2.91 -13.27
CA MET A 141 -13.65 -2.04 -12.80
C MET A 141 -14.15 -0.68 -12.27
N GLU A 142 -15.20 -0.11 -12.87
CA GLU A 142 -15.82 1.13 -12.38
C GLU A 142 -16.50 0.96 -11.00
N ARG A 143 -17.12 -0.21 -10.77
CA ARG A 143 -17.84 -0.49 -9.52
C ARG A 143 -16.91 -0.89 -8.37
N TYR A 144 -15.84 -1.64 -8.67
CA TYR A 144 -15.05 -2.32 -7.64
C TYR A 144 -13.53 -2.13 -7.77
N GLY A 145 -13.04 -1.54 -8.86
CA GLY A 145 -11.63 -1.31 -9.11
C GLY A 145 -11.10 0.05 -8.62
N PRO A 146 -9.80 0.33 -8.82
CA PRO A 146 -9.18 1.62 -8.51
C PRO A 146 -9.70 2.77 -9.39
N LEU A 147 -10.46 2.47 -10.44
CA LEU A 147 -11.17 3.44 -11.29
C LEU A 147 -12.50 3.90 -10.70
N ARG A 148 -12.84 3.50 -9.46
CA ARG A 148 -14.03 3.98 -8.78
C ARG A 148 -14.02 5.50 -8.72
N ALA A 149 -14.77 6.13 -9.62
CA ALA A 149 -15.13 7.52 -9.50
C ALA A 149 -15.88 7.65 -8.17
N VAL A 150 -15.37 8.50 -7.27
CA VAL A 150 -16.09 8.85 -6.04
C VAL A 150 -17.50 9.28 -6.47
N PRO A 151 -18.57 8.63 -5.97
CA PRO A 151 -19.93 9.01 -6.34
C PRO A 151 -20.10 10.50 -6.07
N PRO A 152 -20.80 11.28 -6.94
CA PRO A 152 -20.93 12.73 -6.79
C PRO A 152 -21.41 13.21 -5.41
N GLY A 153 -22.07 12.34 -4.63
CA GLY A 153 -22.57 12.62 -3.28
C GLY A 153 -21.54 12.54 -2.14
N GLU A 154 -20.33 12.00 -2.36
CA GLU A 154 -19.28 11.85 -1.33
C GLU A 154 -18.13 12.85 -1.48
N ARG A 155 -18.22 13.81 -2.42
CA ARG A 155 -17.25 14.92 -2.49
C ARG A 155 -17.40 15.75 -1.21
N PRO A 156 -16.36 15.92 -0.36
CA PRO A 156 -16.43 16.88 0.71
C PRO A 156 -16.72 18.24 0.06
N ARG A 157 -17.86 18.83 0.43
CA ARG A 157 -18.22 20.18 0.00
C ARG A 157 -17.09 21.09 0.49
N GLN A 158 -16.37 21.68 -0.46
CA GLN A 158 -15.47 22.80 -0.19
C GLN A 158 -16.28 24.02 0.24
#